data_AF-P83472-F1
#
_entry.id   AF-P83472-F1
#
_cell.length_a   1.000
_cell.length_b   1.000
_cell.length_c   1.000
_cell.angle_alpha   90.00
_cell.angle_beta   90.00
_cell.angle_gamma   90.00
#
_symmetry.space_group_name_H-M   'P 1'
#
loop_
_entity.id
_entity.type
_entity.pdbx_description
1 polymer ?
#
loop_
_entity_poly.entity_id
_entity_poly.type
_entity_poly.pdbx_seq_one_letter_code
_entity_poly.pdbx_strand_id
1 'polypeptide(L)'
;MKLLFAIVALLALAFLCADISAVKTSWPELVGETLEEAKAQILEDRPDAVIKVQPEHSPVTYDYRPSRVIIFVNKDGNVAETPAAG
;
A
#
# COMPACT_ATOMS: atom_id res chain seq x y z
N MET A 1 -0.61 42.04 13.09
CA MET A 1 0.25 40.83 13.05
C MET A 1 -0.24 39.69 13.94
N LYS A 2 -0.67 39.91 15.19
CA LYS A 2 -1.17 38.82 16.07
C LYS A 2 -2.30 37.96 15.48
N LEU A 3 -3.27 38.58 14.79
CA LEU A 3 -4.40 37.86 14.16
C LEU A 3 -3.96 37.00 12.96
N LEU A 4 -2.97 37.45 12.18
CA LEU A 4 -2.46 36.71 11.02
C LEU A 4 -1.75 35.42 11.45
N PHE A 5 -0.95 35.47 12.52
CA PHE A 5 -0.31 34.27 13.07
C PHE A 5 -1.33 33.24 13.58
N ALA A 6 -2.44 33.70 14.17
CA ALA A 6 -3.52 32.81 14.61
C ALA A 6 -4.23 32.11 13.43
N ILE A 7 -4.44 32.82 12.30
CA ILE A 7 -5.04 32.21 11.09
C ILE A 7 -4.08 31.20 10.46
N VAL A 8 -2.79 31.52 10.35
CA VAL A 8 -1.79 30.58 9.81
C VAL A 8 -1.67 29.34 10.70
N ALA A 9 -1.71 29.50 12.03
CA ALA A 9 -1.72 28.37 12.97
C ALA A 9 -3.02 27.54 12.87
N LEU A 10 -4.18 28.18 12.66
CA LEU A 10 -5.45 27.48 12.47
C LEU A 10 -5.48 26.69 11.15
N LEU A 11 -4.93 27.25 10.07
CA LEU A 11 -4.76 26.53 8.80
C LEU A 11 -3.76 25.37 8.91
N ALA A 12 -2.66 25.55 9.67
CA ALA A 12 -1.70 24.48 9.93
C ALA A 12 -2.32 23.33 10.77
N LEU A 13 -3.19 23.65 11.73
CA LEU A 13 -3.87 22.65 12.54
C LEU A 13 -4.94 21.87 11.74
N ALA A 14 -5.63 22.52 10.79
CA ALA A 14 -6.52 21.84 9.86
C ALA A 14 -5.77 20.86 8.93
N PHE A 15 -4.51 21.16 8.60
CA PHE A 15 -3.65 20.28 7.79
C PHE A 15 -3.18 19.03 8.54
N LEU A 16 -3.17 19.04 9.88
CA LEU A 16 -2.77 17.88 10.70
C LEU A 16 -3.89 16.83 10.87
N CYS A 17 -5.14 17.14 10.53
CA CYS A 17 -6.28 16.29 10.84
C CYS A 17 -6.85 15.51 9.63
N ALA A 18 -6.24 15.61 8.46
CA ALA A 18 -6.73 14.98 7.24
C ALA A 18 -5.76 13.91 6.72
N ASP A 19 -5.68 12.79 7.43
CA ASP A 19 -5.44 11.46 6.83
C ASP A 19 -5.74 10.37 7.87
N ILE A 20 -7.02 10.23 8.23
CA ILE A 20 -7.55 8.93 8.67
C ILE A 20 -8.20 8.26 7.45
N SER A 21 -7.58 8.38 6.27
CA SER A 21 -7.98 7.58 5.11
C SER A 21 -7.77 6.11 5.46
N ALA A 22 -8.77 5.27 5.21
CA ALA A 22 -8.61 3.83 5.35
C ALA A 22 -7.41 3.38 4.51
N VAL A 23 -6.39 2.83 5.17
CA VAL A 23 -5.17 2.34 4.50
C VAL A 23 -5.58 1.26 3.51
N LYS A 24 -5.20 1.39 2.24
CA LYS A 24 -5.45 0.37 1.22
C LYS A 24 -4.71 -0.92 1.60
N THR A 25 -5.41 -2.04 1.60
CA THR A 25 -4.88 -3.34 2.02
C THR A 25 -5.01 -4.44 0.96
N SER A 26 -5.64 -4.15 -0.18
CA SER A 26 -5.89 -5.12 -1.24
C SER A 26 -5.90 -4.44 -2.60
N TRP A 27 -5.43 -5.15 -3.62
CA TRP A 27 -5.26 -4.66 -4.99
C TRP A 27 -5.81 -5.65 -6.03
N PRO A 28 -7.12 -5.93 -6.06
CA PRO A 28 -7.72 -6.88 -7.01
C PRO A 28 -7.51 -6.49 -8.47
N GLU A 29 -7.34 -5.19 -8.76
CA GLU A 29 -7.07 -4.66 -10.09
C GLU A 29 -5.70 -5.04 -10.65
N LEU A 30 -4.75 -5.49 -9.82
CA LEU A 30 -3.40 -5.87 -10.26
C LEU A 30 -3.28 -7.31 -10.73
N VAL A 31 -4.33 -8.13 -10.63
CA VAL A 31 -4.29 -9.53 -11.09
C VAL A 31 -4.12 -9.56 -12.60
N GLY A 32 -3.09 -10.25 -13.07
CA GLY A 32 -2.71 -10.32 -14.48
C GLY A 32 -1.68 -9.28 -14.93
N GLU A 33 -1.44 -8.23 -14.14
CA GLU A 33 -0.41 -7.22 -14.42
C GLU A 33 1.00 -7.77 -14.21
N THR A 34 1.99 -7.07 -14.75
CA THR A 34 3.40 -7.44 -14.54
C THR A 34 3.82 -7.19 -13.10
N LEU A 35 4.78 -7.98 -12.60
CA LEU A 35 5.34 -7.78 -11.25
C LEU A 35 5.85 -6.34 -11.01
N GLU A 36 6.43 -5.71 -12.03
CA GLU A 36 7.00 -4.36 -11.90
C GLU A 36 5.91 -3.28 -11.82
N GLU A 37 4.86 -3.37 -12.64
CA GLU A 37 3.69 -2.49 -12.55
C GLU A 37 2.97 -2.64 -11.20
N ALA A 38 2.80 -3.89 -10.76
CA ALA A 38 2.17 -4.17 -9.48
C ALA A 38 2.97 -3.59 -8.30
N LYS A 39 4.31 -3.72 -8.30
CA LYS A 39 5.16 -3.11 -7.27
C LYS A 39 5.04 -1.59 -7.27
N ALA A 40 5.03 -0.96 -8.44
CA ALA A 40 4.94 0.49 -8.56
C ALA A 40 3.61 0.99 -7.98
N GLN A 41 2.48 0.38 -8.38
CA GLN A 41 1.15 0.78 -7.89
C GLN A 41 1.00 0.55 -6.37
N ILE A 42 1.50 -0.57 -5.84
CA ILE A 42 1.43 -0.86 -4.40
C ILE A 42 2.22 0.18 -3.60
N LEU A 43 3.41 0.57 -4.06
CA LEU A 43 4.24 1.57 -3.37
C LEU A 43 3.70 3.00 -3.52
N GLU A 44 3.00 3.30 -4.61
CA GLU A 44 2.29 4.57 -4.80
C GLU A 44 1.09 4.68 -3.85
N ASP A 45 0.25 3.63 -3.81
CA ASP A 45 -0.93 3.60 -2.94
C ASP A 45 -0.57 3.48 -1.46
N ARG A 46 0.53 2.77 -1.17
CA ARG A 46 0.96 2.44 0.18
C ARG A 46 2.49 2.49 0.31
N PRO A 47 3.07 3.69 0.57
CA PRO A 47 4.51 3.86 0.69
C PRO A 47 5.17 3.11 1.86
N ASP A 48 4.42 2.71 2.89
CA ASP A 48 4.93 1.89 4.01
C ASP A 48 4.99 0.38 3.68
N ALA A 49 4.53 -0.04 2.50
CA ALA A 49 4.44 -1.45 2.14
C ALA A 49 5.83 -2.10 1.98
N VAL A 50 5.99 -3.27 2.60
CA VAL A 50 7.14 -4.16 2.45
C VAL A 50 6.73 -5.31 1.54
N ILE A 51 7.14 -5.24 0.27
CA ILE A 51 6.75 -6.22 -0.74
C ILE A 51 7.59 -7.50 -0.61
N LYS A 52 6.91 -8.65 -0.59
CA LYS A 52 7.51 -9.98 -0.72
C LYS A 52 6.95 -10.64 -1.97
N VAL A 53 7.83 -11.11 -2.85
CA VAL A 53 7.44 -11.83 -4.07
C VAL A 53 7.54 -13.33 -3.80
N GLN A 54 6.51 -14.09 -4.20
CA GLN A 54 6.50 -15.55 -4.08
C GLN A 54 5.91 -16.18 -5.34
N PRO A 55 6.33 -17.39 -5.72
CA PRO A 55 5.60 -18.17 -6.72
C PRO A 55 4.15 -18.41 -6.28
N GLU A 56 3.22 -18.43 -7.23
CA GLU A 56 1.82 -18.84 -7.01
C GLU A 56 1.74 -20.15 -6.21
N HIS A 57 0.74 -20.25 -5.33
CA HIS A 57 0.53 -21.40 -4.43
C HIS A 57 1.67 -21.67 -3.43
N SER A 58 2.63 -20.76 -3.28
CA SER A 58 3.65 -20.88 -2.23
C SER A 58 3.00 -20.79 -0.85
N PRO A 59 3.43 -21.62 0.12
CA PRO A 59 2.90 -21.55 1.48
C PRO A 59 3.24 -20.20 2.14
N VAL A 60 2.28 -19.66 2.88
CA VAL A 60 2.46 -18.44 3.67
C VAL A 60 2.64 -18.82 5.13
N THR A 61 3.57 -18.13 5.81
CA THR A 61 3.76 -18.25 7.25
C THR A 61 2.72 -17.43 8.01
N TYR A 62 2.23 -17.93 9.14
CA TYR A 62 1.17 -17.28 9.94
C TYR A 62 1.65 -16.06 10.76
N ASP A 63 2.80 -15.45 10.43
CA ASP A 63 3.36 -14.31 11.14
C ASP A 63 2.79 -12.99 10.61
N TYR A 64 1.60 -12.60 11.05
CA TYR A 64 0.93 -11.39 10.51
C TYR A 64 1.77 -10.12 10.63
N ARG A 65 2.00 -9.43 9.50
CA ARG A 65 2.66 -8.12 9.41
C ARG A 65 1.81 -7.18 8.53
N PRO A 66 1.12 -6.18 9.12
CA PRO A 66 0.15 -5.36 8.39
C PRO A 66 0.77 -4.51 7.27
N SER A 67 2.07 -4.24 7.30
CA SER A 67 2.79 -3.54 6.22
C SER A 67 3.35 -4.46 5.16
N ARG A 68 3.35 -5.79 5.35
CA ARG A 68 3.86 -6.72 4.34
C ARG A 68 2.79 -6.94 3.29
N VAL A 69 3.16 -6.87 2.01
CA VAL A 69 2.28 -7.25 0.90
C VAL A 69 2.95 -8.42 0.18
N ILE A 70 2.25 -9.54 0.07
CA ILE A 70 2.74 -10.71 -0.67
C ILE A 70 2.17 -10.63 -2.09
N ILE A 71 3.05 -10.59 -3.08
CA ILE A 71 2.70 -10.70 -4.49
C ILE A 71 3.01 -12.11 -4.93
N PHE A 72 1.97 -12.85 -5.30
CA PHE A 72 2.09 -14.16 -5.92
C PHE A 72 2.23 -14.01 -7.43
N VAL A 73 3.31 -14.56 -8.00
CA VAL A 73 3.57 -14.50 -9.44
C VAL A 73 3.43 -15.87 -10.09
N ASN A 74 2.82 -15.90 -11.26
CA ASN A 74 2.77 -17.10 -12.09
C ASN A 74 4.09 -17.30 -12.85
N LYS A 75 4.15 -18.38 -13.64
CA LYS A 75 5.33 -18.73 -14.47
C LYS A 75 5.70 -17.67 -15.52
N ASP A 76 4.75 -16.83 -15.92
CA ASP A 76 4.93 -15.79 -16.93
C ASP A 76 5.41 -14.46 -16.31
N GLY A 77 5.55 -14.41 -14.96
CA GLY A 77 6.00 -13.22 -14.23
C GLY A 77 4.87 -12.22 -13.90
N ASN A 78 3.61 -12.61 -14.11
CA ASN A 78 2.45 -11.78 -13.83
C ASN A 78 1.85 -12.12 -12.48
N VAL A 79 1.14 -11.17 -11.88
CA VAL A 79 0.42 -11.35 -10.63
C VAL A 79 -0.68 -12.41 -10.82
N ALA A 80 -0.59 -13.50 -10.06
CA ALA A 80 -1.49 -14.63 -10.15
C ALA A 80 -2.72 -14.50 -9.24
N GLU A 81 -2.54 -13.88 -8.08
CA GLU A 81 -3.55 -13.74 -7.04
C GLU A 81 -3.59 -12.30 -6.55
N THR A 82 -4.74 -11.85 -6.03
CA THR A 82 -4.92 -10.50 -5.49
C THR A 82 -3.87 -10.20 -4.40
N PRO A 83 -2.96 -9.24 -4.62
CA PRO A 83 -2.04 -8.81 -3.58
C PRO A 83 -2.83 -8.25 -2.39
N ALA A 84 -2.47 -8.69 -1.19
CA ALA A 84 -3.10 -8.24 0.05
C ALA A 84 -2.04 -8.01 1.13
N ALA A 85 -2.31 -7.05 2.00
CA ALA A 85 -1.48 -6.74 3.15
C ALA A 85 -1.70 -7.77 4.28
N GLY A 86 -0.62 -8.36 4.79
CA GLY A 86 -0.66 -9.38 5.85
C GLY A 86 0.66 -10.09 6.14
#